data_AF-A0A7S2M1A7-F1
#
_entry.id   AF-A0A7S2M1A7-F1
#
_cell.length_a   1.000
_cell.length_b   1.000
_cell.length_c   1.000
_cell.angle_alpha   90.00
_cell.angle_beta   90.00
_cell.angle_gamma   90.00
#
_symmetry.space_group_name_H-M   'P 1'
#
loop_
_entity.id
_entity.type
_entity.pdbx_description
1 polymer ?
#
loop_
_entity_poly.entity_id
_entity_poly.type
_entity_poly.pdbx_seq_one_letter_code
_entity_poly.pdbx_strand_id
1 'polypeptide(L)'
;AKEEDDRSSSPSPPPRRALGEAANAQVVVAEEPQRGQQSAPSADLASSSASRDLRQSLLDLGSNEAMQDRRRIPDLARRIAMEHLPAAGVKVVFGTMAAVAQAPGTPSRHRLAIAYVFHDLLVNQVAPQQRSRLAPAGAKLFVDTTRDWVASMQVAKREPFLKLLRTWRQAKLFTEGYLRQLLQAWTASGRAEHA
;
A
#
# COMPACT_ATOMS: atom_id res chain seq x y z
N ALA A 1 -5.87 -0.81 -57.35
CA ALA A 1 -4.94 0.02 -58.14
C ALA A 1 -4.66 1.29 -57.35
N LYS A 2 -3.39 1.73 -57.35
CA LYS A 2 -2.74 2.76 -56.52
C LYS A 2 -2.53 2.34 -55.06
N GLU A 3 -1.38 1.82 -54.61
CA GLU A 3 0.02 2.13 -54.97
C GLU A 3 0.40 3.57 -54.64
N GLU A 4 1.29 3.71 -53.64
CA GLU A 4 2.26 4.79 -53.33
C GLU A 4 2.55 4.71 -51.81
N ASP A 5 3.59 3.99 -51.36
CA ASP A 5 5.03 4.22 -51.49
C ASP A 5 5.55 5.30 -50.54
N ASP A 6 6.77 5.07 -50.06
CA ASP A 6 7.71 6.06 -49.56
C ASP A 6 7.45 6.69 -48.17
N ARG A 7 8.15 6.18 -47.15
CA ARG A 7 9.47 6.73 -46.75
C ARG A 7 9.97 6.13 -45.45
N SER A 8 10.90 5.20 -45.65
CA SER A 8 12.01 4.95 -44.74
C SER A 8 12.69 6.26 -44.33
N SER A 9 12.80 6.50 -43.02
CA SER A 9 13.87 7.33 -42.45
C SER A 9 14.08 6.91 -41.00
N SER A 10 14.97 5.95 -40.82
CA SER A 10 15.54 5.60 -39.51
C SER A 10 16.63 6.61 -39.17
N PRO A 11 16.50 7.42 -38.11
CA PRO A 11 17.62 8.22 -37.64
C PRO A 11 18.61 7.32 -36.87
N SER A 12 19.85 7.32 -37.36
CA SER A 12 21.00 6.67 -36.73
C SER A 12 21.31 7.27 -35.36
N PRO A 13 21.55 6.47 -34.30
CA PRO A 13 22.04 6.99 -33.04
C PRO A 13 23.56 7.29 -33.09
N PRO A 14 24.01 8.37 -32.42
CA PRO A 14 25.41 8.81 -32.41
C PRO A 14 26.36 7.93 -31.59
N PRO A 15 27.69 8.05 -31.80
CA PRO A 15 28.71 7.17 -31.23
C PRO A 15 28.88 7.30 -29.72
N ARG A 16 29.13 6.16 -29.08
CA ARG A 16 29.52 6.03 -27.68
C ARG A 16 30.91 6.65 -27.45
N ARG A 17 30.98 7.72 -26.66
CA ARG A 17 32.22 8.20 -26.07
C ARG A 17 32.60 7.33 -24.87
N ALA A 18 33.76 6.71 -24.98
CA ALA A 18 34.44 6.00 -23.90
C ALA A 18 35.25 6.99 -23.02
N LEU A 19 35.52 6.52 -21.80
CA LEU A 19 36.70 6.77 -20.97
C LEU A 19 36.99 8.21 -20.49
N GLY A 20 36.98 8.33 -19.15
CA GLY A 20 37.57 9.40 -18.34
C GLY A 20 37.35 8.99 -16.88
N GLU A 21 38.26 8.25 -16.25
CA GLU A 21 39.55 8.67 -15.69
C GLU A 21 39.42 9.29 -14.28
N ALA A 22 40.04 8.57 -13.34
CA ALA A 22 40.67 8.95 -12.07
C ALA A 22 40.11 10.10 -11.19
N ALA A 23 39.93 9.79 -9.90
CA ALA A 23 40.50 10.48 -8.73
C ALA A 23 39.85 9.92 -7.46
N ASN A 24 40.40 8.88 -6.84
CA ASN A 24 41.24 9.01 -5.62
C ASN A 24 41.13 10.36 -4.89
N ALA A 25 40.31 10.39 -3.84
CA ALA A 25 40.35 11.42 -2.81
C ALA A 25 40.32 10.72 -1.44
N GLN A 26 41.50 10.52 -0.86
CA GLN A 26 41.67 10.32 0.57
C GLN A 26 41.23 11.61 1.27
N VAL A 27 40.12 11.52 2.01
CA VAL A 27 39.72 12.58 2.93
C VAL A 27 40.07 12.13 4.34
N VAL A 28 40.95 12.95 4.91
CA VAL A 28 41.51 13.00 6.24
C VAL A 28 40.46 12.72 7.32
N VAL A 29 40.76 11.76 8.19
CA VAL A 29 40.02 11.47 9.41
C VAL A 29 40.28 12.61 10.39
N ALA A 30 39.34 13.55 10.47
CA ALA A 30 39.27 14.52 11.55
C ALA A 30 38.38 13.94 12.65
N GLU A 31 39.01 13.64 13.78
CA GLU A 31 38.39 13.17 15.03
C GLU A 31 37.51 14.31 15.59
N GLU A 32 36.19 14.25 15.36
CA GLU A 32 35.24 15.20 15.93
C GLU A 32 34.80 14.74 17.34
N PRO A 33 34.69 15.64 18.33
CA PRO A 33 34.47 15.26 19.72
C PRO A 33 33.07 14.68 19.90
N GLN A 34 32.97 13.56 20.62
CA GLN A 34 31.73 12.94 21.08
C GLN A 34 30.90 13.93 21.92
N ARG A 35 30.08 14.76 21.25
CA ARG A 35 28.97 15.46 21.89
C ARG A 35 27.92 14.42 22.25
N GLY A 36 27.64 14.31 23.53
CA GLY A 36 26.66 13.39 24.11
C GLY A 36 25.36 13.37 23.32
N GLN A 37 25.09 12.23 22.70
CA GLN A 37 23.77 11.88 22.15
C GLN A 37 22.82 11.73 23.34
N GLN A 38 22.20 12.83 23.76
CA GLN A 38 20.97 12.78 24.54
C GLN A 38 19.92 12.13 23.65
N SER A 39 19.73 10.82 23.84
CA SER A 39 18.73 10.01 23.17
C SER A 39 17.36 10.65 23.38
N ALA A 40 16.74 11.14 22.31
CA ALA A 40 15.40 11.70 22.35
C ALA A 40 14.38 10.59 22.68
N PRO A 41 13.78 10.53 23.89
CA PRO A 41 12.93 9.41 24.30
C PRO A 41 11.46 9.54 23.86
N SER A 42 11.09 10.61 23.14
CA SER A 42 9.69 11.02 23.03
C SER A 42 8.94 10.50 21.80
N ALA A 43 9.64 10.18 20.70
CA ALA A 43 8.99 9.80 19.44
C ALA A 43 8.40 8.37 19.48
N ASP A 44 9.08 7.43 20.13
CA ASP A 44 8.65 6.03 20.16
C ASP A 44 7.40 5.81 21.02
N LEU A 45 7.24 6.58 22.10
CA LEU A 45 6.07 6.48 22.97
C LEU A 45 4.79 6.96 22.28
N ALA A 46 4.86 8.07 21.54
CA ALA A 46 3.74 8.60 20.78
C ALA A 46 3.32 7.67 19.62
N SER A 47 4.29 7.05 18.96
CA SER A 47 4.01 6.04 17.92
C SER A 47 3.34 4.79 18.51
N SER A 48 3.77 4.37 19.70
CA SER A 48 3.17 3.24 20.41
C SER A 48 1.71 3.48 20.79
N SER A 49 1.38 4.64 21.37
CA SER A 49 -0.02 4.97 21.71
C SER A 49 -0.89 5.08 20.47
N ALA A 50 -0.44 5.82 19.44
CA ALA A 50 -1.20 5.98 18.20
C ALA A 50 -1.47 4.66 17.48
N SER A 51 -0.53 3.70 17.55
CA SER A 51 -0.71 2.35 16.98
C SER A 51 -1.74 1.52 17.76
N ARG A 52 -1.78 1.65 19.09
CA ARG A 52 -2.75 0.97 19.95
C ARG A 52 -4.15 1.50 19.71
N ASP A 53 -4.30 2.82 19.62
CA ASP A 53 -5.59 3.48 19.38
C ASP A 53 -6.15 3.14 17.99
N LEU A 54 -5.27 3.09 16.97
CA LEU A 54 -5.62 2.61 15.63
C LEU A 54 -6.09 1.16 15.67
N ARG A 55 -5.34 0.28 16.35
CA ARG A 55 -5.69 -1.14 16.48
C ARG A 55 -7.07 -1.30 17.12
N GLN A 56 -7.36 -0.58 18.19
CA GLN A 56 -8.67 -0.62 18.84
C GLN A 56 -9.78 -0.16 17.89
N SER A 57 -9.58 0.97 17.21
CA SER A 57 -10.55 1.50 16.25
C SER A 57 -10.83 0.53 15.09
N LEU A 58 -9.81 -0.19 14.63
CA LEU A 58 -9.96 -1.23 13.62
C LEU A 58 -10.69 -2.47 14.15
N LEU A 59 -10.46 -2.86 15.40
CA LEU A 59 -11.19 -3.97 16.03
C LEU A 59 -12.68 -3.64 16.21
N ASP A 60 -12.99 -2.42 16.66
CA ASP A 60 -14.36 -1.94 16.87
C ASP A 60 -15.15 -1.89 15.56
N LEU A 61 -14.48 -1.70 14.41
CA LEU A 61 -15.11 -1.78 13.09
C LEU A 61 -15.70 -3.17 12.78
N GLY A 62 -15.25 -4.21 13.48
CA GLY A 62 -15.74 -5.58 13.35
C GLY A 62 -17.08 -5.85 14.03
N SER A 63 -17.56 -4.93 14.87
CA SER A 63 -18.82 -5.08 15.61
C SER A 63 -20.03 -5.06 14.67
N ASN A 64 -21.12 -5.72 15.07
CA ASN A 64 -22.34 -5.77 14.24
C ASN A 64 -22.93 -4.37 14.03
N GLU A 65 -22.87 -3.53 15.06
CA GLU A 65 -23.36 -2.15 15.06
C GLU A 65 -22.53 -1.30 14.10
N ALA A 66 -21.19 -1.44 14.15
CA ALA A 66 -20.30 -0.70 13.27
C ALA A 66 -20.49 -1.06 11.80
N MET A 67 -20.86 -2.31 11.48
CA MET A 67 -21.12 -2.74 10.11
C MET A 67 -22.44 -2.22 9.52
N GLN A 68 -23.39 -1.83 10.37
CA GLN A 68 -24.65 -1.23 9.91
C GLN A 68 -24.50 0.27 9.65
N ASP A 69 -23.55 0.92 10.32
CA ASP A 69 -23.29 2.35 10.19
C ASP A 69 -22.34 2.66 9.02
N ARG A 70 -22.93 3.16 7.93
CA ARG A 70 -22.21 3.53 6.70
C ARG A 70 -21.18 4.66 6.89
N ARG A 71 -21.23 5.41 7.99
CA ARG A 71 -20.28 6.50 8.26
C ARG A 71 -19.00 6.03 8.94
N ARG A 72 -19.00 4.84 9.54
CA ARG A 72 -17.85 4.33 10.30
C ARG A 72 -16.57 4.21 9.47
N ILE A 73 -16.69 3.66 8.26
CA ILE A 73 -15.55 3.49 7.35
C ILE A 73 -14.95 4.85 6.95
N PRO A 74 -15.71 5.81 6.39
CA PRO A 74 -15.13 7.10 6.00
C PRO A 74 -14.67 7.92 7.21
N ASP A 75 -15.36 7.87 8.35
CA ASP A 75 -14.93 8.59 9.56
C ASP A 75 -13.61 8.01 10.11
N LEU A 76 -13.44 6.68 10.10
CA LEU A 76 -12.18 6.05 10.49
C LEU A 76 -11.07 6.36 9.49
N ALA A 77 -11.33 6.28 8.19
CA ALA A 77 -10.36 6.63 7.16
C ALA A 77 -9.89 8.09 7.30
N ARG A 78 -10.81 9.02 7.56
CA ARG A 78 -10.49 10.43 7.83
C ARG A 78 -9.60 10.59 9.07
N ARG A 79 -9.94 9.94 10.19
CA ARG A 79 -9.11 9.94 11.41
C ARG A 79 -7.73 9.36 11.15
N ILE A 80 -7.61 8.29 10.36
CA ILE A 80 -6.32 7.75 9.96
C ILE A 80 -5.50 8.79 9.18
N ALA A 81 -6.12 9.50 8.24
CA ALA A 81 -5.44 10.54 7.47
C ALA A 81 -4.97 11.72 8.33
N MET A 82 -5.82 12.18 9.26
CA MET A 82 -5.58 13.39 10.04
C MET A 82 -4.73 13.17 11.30
N GLU A 83 -4.85 12.01 11.94
CA GLU A 83 -4.28 11.77 13.27
C GLU A 83 -3.20 10.68 13.21
N HIS A 84 -3.54 9.48 12.72
CA HIS A 84 -2.64 8.34 12.82
C HIS A 84 -1.48 8.36 11.82
N LEU A 85 -1.71 8.79 10.57
CA LEU A 85 -0.64 8.88 9.57
C LEU A 85 0.46 9.90 9.98
N PRO A 86 0.12 11.13 10.43
CA PRO A 86 1.13 12.06 10.93
C PRO A 86 1.84 11.59 12.20
N ALA A 87 1.11 10.95 13.14
CA ALA A 87 1.67 10.57 14.44
C ALA A 87 2.53 9.29 14.40
N ALA A 88 2.07 8.24 13.71
CA ALA A 88 2.70 6.92 13.71
C ALA A 88 3.46 6.60 12.41
N GLY A 89 3.14 7.31 11.32
CA GLY A 89 3.73 7.09 10.01
C GLY A 89 3.13 5.90 9.24
N VAL A 90 3.43 5.89 7.94
CA VAL A 90 2.85 4.97 6.95
C VAL A 90 3.07 3.51 7.29
N LYS A 91 4.29 3.17 7.74
CA LYS A 91 4.68 1.79 8.05
C LYS A 91 3.83 1.19 9.17
N VAL A 92 3.67 1.95 10.25
CA VAL A 92 2.90 1.51 11.43
C VAL A 92 1.42 1.44 11.11
N VAL A 93 0.87 2.44 10.41
CA VAL A 93 -0.55 2.47 10.05
C VAL A 93 -0.92 1.28 9.16
N PHE A 94 -0.26 1.11 8.01
CA PHE A 94 -0.59 0.01 7.08
C PHE A 94 -0.22 -1.36 7.65
N GLY A 95 0.88 -1.46 8.40
CA GLY A 95 1.23 -2.69 9.12
C GLY A 95 0.17 -3.09 10.14
N THR A 96 -0.38 -2.13 10.89
CA THR A 96 -1.45 -2.39 11.87
C THR A 96 -2.74 -2.84 11.19
N MET A 97 -3.13 -2.19 10.08
CA MET A 97 -4.28 -2.62 9.28
C MET A 97 -4.12 -4.05 8.78
N ALA A 98 -2.94 -4.41 8.27
CA ALA A 98 -2.64 -5.75 7.79
C ALA A 98 -2.68 -6.78 8.92
N ALA A 99 -2.08 -6.45 10.07
CA ALA A 99 -2.05 -7.32 11.25
C ALA A 99 -3.45 -7.62 11.79
N VAL A 100 -4.33 -6.61 11.89
CA VAL A 100 -5.72 -6.83 12.34
C VAL A 100 -6.49 -7.66 11.31
N ALA A 101 -6.33 -7.38 10.02
CA ALA A 101 -7.00 -8.13 8.96
C ALA A 101 -6.56 -9.61 8.90
N GLN A 102 -5.31 -9.90 9.24
CA GLN A 102 -4.76 -11.26 9.24
C GLN A 102 -4.90 -12.01 10.56
N ALA A 103 -5.33 -11.34 11.63
CA ALA A 103 -5.45 -11.98 12.93
C ALA A 103 -6.34 -13.25 12.83
N PRO A 104 -5.93 -14.36 13.47
CA PRO A 104 -6.73 -15.56 13.54
C PRO A 104 -8.13 -15.25 14.09
N GLY A 105 -9.16 -15.83 13.48
CA GLY A 105 -10.56 -15.57 13.88
C GLY A 105 -11.17 -14.29 13.32
N THR A 106 -10.42 -13.38 12.68
CA THR A 106 -10.99 -12.18 12.05
C THR A 106 -11.98 -12.57 10.94
N PRO A 107 -13.29 -12.24 11.07
CA PRO A 107 -14.31 -12.62 10.10
C PRO A 107 -14.08 -11.99 8.72
N SER A 108 -14.45 -12.68 7.63
CA SER A 108 -14.27 -12.17 6.26
C SER A 108 -14.89 -10.79 6.04
N ARG A 109 -16.07 -10.55 6.62
CA ARG A 109 -16.76 -9.24 6.60
C ARG A 109 -15.93 -8.12 7.24
N HIS A 110 -15.19 -8.43 8.30
CA HIS A 110 -14.36 -7.45 9.01
C HIS A 110 -13.09 -7.14 8.22
N ARG A 111 -12.46 -8.16 7.62
CA ARG A 111 -11.33 -7.97 6.70
C ARG A 111 -11.72 -7.08 5.52
N LEU A 112 -12.92 -7.28 4.97
CA LEU A 112 -13.46 -6.46 3.90
C LEU A 112 -13.68 -5.00 4.36
N ALA A 113 -14.22 -4.79 5.56
CA ALA A 113 -14.37 -3.45 6.11
C ALA A 113 -13.02 -2.72 6.24
N ILE A 114 -11.97 -3.41 6.72
CA ILE A 114 -10.60 -2.86 6.78
C ILE A 114 -10.06 -2.52 5.38
N ALA A 115 -10.31 -3.39 4.39
CA ALA A 115 -9.93 -3.11 3.00
C ALA A 115 -10.67 -1.90 2.42
N TYR A 116 -11.94 -1.68 2.80
CA TYR A 116 -12.67 -0.47 2.44
C TYR A 116 -12.13 0.77 3.14
N VAL A 117 -11.70 0.70 4.40
CA VAL A 117 -11.00 1.81 5.08
C VAL A 117 -9.71 2.14 4.34
N PHE A 118 -8.92 1.14 3.93
CA PHE A 118 -7.70 1.35 3.14
C PHE A 118 -8.00 2.03 1.79
N HIS A 119 -9.04 1.57 1.11
CA HIS A 119 -9.50 2.17 -0.14
C HIS A 119 -9.92 3.63 0.06
N ASP A 120 -10.81 3.91 1.02
CA ASP A 120 -11.34 5.24 1.26
C ASP A 120 -10.23 6.21 1.68
N LEU A 121 -9.31 5.75 2.53
CA LEU A 121 -8.12 6.52 2.93
C LEU A 121 -7.33 6.99 1.71
N LEU A 122 -6.99 6.08 0.79
CA LEU A 122 -6.16 6.43 -0.36
C LEU A 122 -6.91 7.22 -1.43
N VAL A 123 -8.20 6.95 -1.63
CA VAL A 123 -8.98 7.53 -2.72
C VAL A 123 -9.65 8.85 -2.34
N ASN A 124 -10.12 8.99 -1.10
CA ASN A 124 -10.95 10.12 -0.67
C ASN A 124 -10.28 11.00 0.39
N GLN A 125 -9.45 10.45 1.27
CA GLN A 125 -8.96 11.21 2.43
C GLN A 125 -7.60 11.87 2.23
N VAL A 126 -6.75 11.35 1.33
CA VAL A 126 -5.41 11.91 1.08
C VAL A 126 -5.34 12.67 -0.25
N ALA A 127 -4.57 13.76 -0.24
CA ALA A 127 -4.34 14.56 -1.43
C ALA A 127 -3.64 13.75 -2.54
N PRO A 128 -3.86 14.04 -3.84
CA PRO A 128 -3.26 13.29 -4.94
C PRO A 128 -1.73 13.15 -4.86
N GLN A 129 -1.03 14.17 -4.37
CA GLN A 129 0.43 14.18 -4.20
C GLN A 129 0.89 13.24 -3.07
N GLN A 130 0.09 13.10 -2.01
CA GLN A 130 0.37 12.14 -0.94
C GLN A 130 0.01 10.73 -1.40
N ARG A 131 -1.08 10.56 -2.16
CA ARG A 131 -1.51 9.28 -2.71
C ARG A 131 -0.41 8.56 -3.47
N SER A 132 0.33 9.26 -4.35
CA SER A 132 1.42 8.67 -5.13
C SER A 132 2.58 8.16 -4.25
N ARG A 133 2.77 8.75 -3.06
CA ARG A 133 3.77 8.30 -2.06
C ARG A 133 3.23 7.16 -1.21
N LEU A 134 1.96 7.21 -0.83
CA LEU A 134 1.34 6.24 0.08
C LEU A 134 0.97 4.94 -0.63
N ALA A 135 0.51 4.98 -1.89
CA ALA A 135 0.03 3.80 -2.59
C ALA A 135 1.09 2.70 -2.71
N PRO A 136 2.36 2.96 -3.13
CA PRO A 136 3.38 1.91 -3.18
C PRO A 136 3.66 1.27 -1.81
N ALA A 137 3.68 2.08 -0.74
CA ALA A 137 3.85 1.57 0.62
C ALA A 137 2.63 0.74 1.07
N GLY A 138 1.42 1.18 0.75
CA GLY A 138 0.18 0.45 1.01
C GLY A 138 0.08 -0.86 0.24
N ALA A 139 0.55 -0.89 -1.01
CA ALA A 139 0.67 -2.12 -1.79
C ALA A 139 1.53 -3.14 -1.04
N LYS A 140 2.77 -2.74 -0.69
CA LYS A 140 3.73 -3.63 -0.04
C LYS A 140 3.31 -4.07 1.36
N LEU A 141 2.77 -3.16 2.18
CA LEU A 141 2.53 -3.41 3.61
C LEU A 141 1.15 -4.00 3.90
N PHE A 142 0.15 -3.65 3.09
CA PHE A 142 -1.22 -4.10 3.27
C PHE A 142 -1.64 -5.08 2.18
N VAL A 143 -1.62 -4.66 0.91
CA VAL A 143 -2.23 -5.45 -0.18
C VAL A 143 -1.49 -6.78 -0.41
N ASP A 144 -0.16 -6.77 -0.49
CA ASP A 144 0.64 -7.97 -0.67
C ASP A 144 0.51 -8.92 0.52
N THR A 145 0.52 -8.38 1.74
CA THR A 145 0.31 -9.17 2.96
C THR A 145 -1.09 -9.78 3.03
N THR A 146 -2.07 -9.16 2.36
CA THR A 146 -3.44 -9.69 2.28
C THR A 146 -3.66 -10.70 1.15
N ARG A 147 -2.66 -10.92 0.30
CA ARG A 147 -2.80 -11.70 -0.93
C ARG A 147 -3.26 -13.13 -0.68
N ASP A 148 -2.58 -13.84 0.21
CA ASP A 148 -2.78 -15.27 0.39
C ASP A 148 -4.15 -15.58 0.99
N TRP A 149 -4.63 -14.76 1.93
CA TRP A 149 -5.94 -15.00 2.52
C TRP A 149 -7.10 -14.63 1.59
N VAL A 150 -6.96 -13.61 0.74
CA VAL A 150 -8.00 -13.32 -0.26
C VAL A 150 -8.06 -14.47 -1.27
N ALA A 151 -6.89 -14.99 -1.65
CA ALA A 151 -6.79 -16.15 -2.52
C ALA A 151 -7.39 -17.41 -1.90
N SER A 152 -7.29 -17.61 -0.58
CA SER A 152 -7.88 -18.77 0.12
C SER A 152 -9.38 -18.65 0.42
N MET A 153 -10.03 -17.52 0.11
CA MET A 153 -11.47 -17.34 0.35
C MET A 153 -12.31 -18.10 -0.67
N GLN A 154 -13.51 -18.54 -0.27
CA GLN A 154 -14.54 -19.00 -1.20
C GLN A 154 -14.86 -17.91 -2.25
N VAL A 155 -15.16 -18.35 -3.48
CA VAL A 155 -15.39 -17.45 -4.64
C VAL A 155 -16.39 -16.34 -4.32
N ALA A 156 -17.52 -16.65 -3.68
CA ALA A 156 -18.54 -15.68 -3.32
C ALA A 156 -18.03 -14.59 -2.34
N LYS A 157 -17.18 -14.97 -1.36
CA LYS A 157 -16.60 -14.03 -0.39
C LYS A 157 -15.45 -13.21 -0.98
N ARG A 158 -14.85 -13.69 -2.07
CA ARG A 158 -13.75 -13.04 -2.79
C ARG A 158 -14.24 -11.93 -3.72
N GLU A 159 -15.45 -12.03 -4.25
CA GLU A 159 -16.00 -11.09 -5.23
C GLU A 159 -15.92 -9.60 -4.82
N PRO A 160 -16.20 -9.20 -3.56
CA PRO A 160 -16.05 -7.81 -3.14
C PRO A 160 -14.61 -7.27 -3.24
N PHE A 161 -13.61 -8.13 -2.99
CA PHE A 161 -12.21 -7.77 -3.17
C PHE A 161 -11.87 -7.60 -4.65
N LEU A 162 -12.38 -8.49 -5.51
CA LEU A 162 -12.21 -8.34 -6.96
C LEU A 162 -12.83 -7.05 -7.50
N LYS A 163 -13.96 -6.61 -6.92
CA LYS A 163 -14.56 -5.30 -7.21
C LYS A 163 -13.62 -4.16 -6.78
N LEU A 164 -13.00 -4.23 -5.61
CA LEU A 164 -12.00 -3.25 -5.16
C LEU A 164 -10.83 -3.11 -6.14
N LEU A 165 -10.33 -4.20 -6.73
CA LEU A 165 -9.28 -4.12 -7.77
C LEU A 165 -9.71 -3.29 -8.98
N ARG A 166 -10.97 -3.47 -9.42
CA ARG A 166 -11.52 -2.70 -10.55
C ARG A 166 -11.62 -1.22 -10.19
N THR A 167 -12.05 -0.90 -8.97
CA THR A 167 -12.12 0.48 -8.49
C THR A 167 -10.73 1.10 -8.37
N TRP A 168 -9.72 0.38 -7.86
CA TRP A 168 -8.34 0.86 -7.80
C TRP A 168 -7.74 1.09 -9.19
N ARG A 169 -8.10 0.25 -10.18
CA ARG A 169 -7.75 0.48 -11.58
C ARG A 169 -8.34 1.79 -12.12
N GLN A 170 -9.64 2.00 -11.90
CA GLN A 170 -10.34 3.22 -12.34
C GLN A 170 -9.76 4.48 -11.67
N ALA A 171 -9.44 4.40 -10.38
CA ALA A 171 -8.80 5.47 -9.62
C ALA A 171 -7.30 5.67 -9.95
N LYS A 172 -6.74 4.85 -10.85
CA LYS A 172 -5.30 4.83 -11.21
C LYS A 172 -4.40 4.77 -9.98
N LEU A 173 -4.82 4.03 -8.95
CA LEU A 173 -4.12 3.96 -7.66
C LEU A 173 -2.83 3.11 -7.76
N PHE A 174 -2.88 2.07 -8.59
CA PHE A 174 -1.77 1.16 -8.84
C PHE A 174 -1.56 0.96 -10.35
N THR A 175 -0.40 0.44 -10.74
CA THR A 175 -0.09 0.14 -12.13
C THR A 175 -0.93 -1.03 -12.64
N GLU A 176 -1.26 -1.03 -13.94
CA GLU A 176 -2.04 -2.11 -14.58
C GLU A 176 -1.36 -3.47 -14.42
N GLY A 177 -0.03 -3.52 -14.55
CA GLY A 177 0.76 -4.73 -14.36
C GLY A 177 0.64 -5.30 -12.94
N TYR A 178 0.72 -4.45 -11.92
CA TYR A 178 0.55 -4.88 -10.52
C TYR A 178 -0.87 -5.41 -10.27
N LEU A 179 -1.91 -4.70 -10.72
CA LEU A 179 -3.30 -5.13 -10.55
C LEU A 179 -3.59 -6.46 -11.27
N ARG A 180 -2.98 -6.69 -12.42
CA ARG A 180 -3.10 -7.96 -13.15
C ARG A 180 -2.46 -9.12 -12.40
N GLN A 181 -1.25 -8.93 -11.86
CA GLN A 181 -0.57 -9.93 -11.03
C GLN A 181 -1.38 -10.24 -9.77
N LEU A 182 -1.93 -9.21 -9.13
CA LEU A 182 -2.76 -9.37 -7.93
C LEU A 182 -4.07 -10.11 -8.23
N LEU A 183 -4.73 -9.79 -9.35
CA LEU A 183 -5.92 -10.50 -9.83
C LEU A 183 -5.62 -11.99 -10.07
N GLN A 184 -4.51 -12.30 -10.73
CA GLN A 184 -4.06 -13.68 -10.94
C GLN A 184 -3.82 -14.39 -9.61
N ALA A 185 -3.10 -13.78 -8.68
CA ALA A 185 -2.83 -14.35 -7.36
C ALA A 185 -4.13 -14.64 -6.60
N TRP A 186 -5.08 -13.70 -6.60
CA TRP A 186 -6.36 -13.88 -5.93
C TRP A 186 -7.25 -14.91 -6.61
N THR A 187 -7.07 -15.24 -7.89
CA THR A 187 -7.93 -16.21 -8.61
C THR A 187 -7.31 -17.61 -8.73
N ALA A 188 -5.98 -17.73 -8.63
CA ALA A 188 -5.26 -18.98 -8.86
C ALA A 188 -5.64 -20.11 -7.88
N SER A 189 -5.88 -19.80 -6.61
CA SER A 189 -6.08 -20.82 -5.56
C SER A 189 -7.42 -21.56 -5.64
N GLY A 190 -8.38 -21.10 -6.46
CA GLY A 190 -9.65 -21.82 -6.65
C GLY A 190 -9.55 -23.08 -7.53
N ARG A 191 -8.40 -23.32 -8.18
CA ARG A 191 -8.22 -24.46 -9.09
C ARG A 191 -7.70 -25.74 -8.42
N ALA A 192 -7.22 -25.67 -7.19
CA ALA A 192 -6.59 -26.81 -6.51
C ALA A 192 -7.57 -27.66 -5.67
N GLU A 193 -8.79 -27.20 -5.39
CA GLU A 193 -9.78 -27.92 -4.56
C GLU A 193 -10.73 -28.85 -5.36
N HIS A 194 -10.60 -28.93 -6.68
CA HIS A 194 -11.46 -29.75 -7.55
C HIS A 194 -10.69 -30.72 -8.46
N ALA A 195 -9.39 -30.91 -8.24
CA ALA A 195 -8.55 -31.89 -8.93
C ALA A 195 -8.18 -33.01 -7.96
#